data_AF-A0AAN8X319-F1
#
_entry.id   AF-A0AAN8X319-F1
#
_cell.length_a   1.000
_cell.length_b   1.000
_cell.length_c   1.000
_cell.angle_alpha   90.00
_cell.angle_beta   90.00
_cell.angle_gamma   90.00
#
_symmetry.space_group_name_H-M   'P 1'
#
loop_
_entity.id
_entity.type
_entity.pdbx_description
1 polymer ?
#
loop_
_entity_poly.entity_id
_entity_poly.type
_entity_poly.pdbx_seq_one_letter_code
_entity_poly.pdbx_strand_id
1 'polypeptide(L)'
;MLRKMSSVRIQLSPLSGYLITLALYSGYMCLSSLRRDREFLQGEQFAGVMQDNDYERNIVMPKQIKRYARSLDHPRFHKVDDFYTWMESAETSCRKMVRIGGTSCQRTFDYDKMVCFDPDVALIPKNCTVYSFGIGHDQTFDDMMNHYGCDVYMFDPTINYTDLNRNLQPREKFFPLGLDAKHYSINHNVEYLESNTTEVIVGEYMTYDRIQEAIGHQNKTVHYLKMDIENAEWEVLPYMFHKGLLSGTLQLAIEIHTMDIIKLPKDEVIGKLEAYWTILQELEKQGFHRTHYRPNIVADTMYHVPGENRSIPTCAEVLYLRRGPVL
;
A
#
# COMPACT_ATOMS: atom_id res chain seq x y z
N MET A 1 23.29 32.98 -10.29
CA MET A 1 22.47 34.22 -10.34
C MET A 1 21.10 33.83 -10.87
N LEU A 2 20.15 33.53 -9.96
CA LEU A 2 18.80 33.09 -10.30
C LEU A 2 18.04 34.24 -10.98
N ARG A 3 17.52 34.02 -12.21
CA ARG A 3 16.58 34.94 -12.88
C ARG A 3 15.16 34.46 -12.63
N LYS A 4 14.37 35.32 -11.98
CA LYS A 4 12.90 35.24 -11.86
C LYS A 4 12.25 35.06 -13.24
N MET A 5 11.37 34.07 -13.39
CA MET A 5 10.36 34.08 -14.44
C MET A 5 9.04 34.61 -13.88
N SER A 6 8.42 35.46 -14.69
CA SER A 6 7.35 36.40 -14.40
C SER A 6 5.98 35.72 -14.29
N SER A 7 5.10 36.24 -13.42
CA SER A 7 3.70 35.84 -13.37
C SER A 7 2.90 36.48 -14.52
N VAL A 8 2.08 35.68 -15.19
CA VAL A 8 1.06 36.17 -16.14
C VAL A 8 -0.23 36.37 -15.35
N ARG A 9 -0.72 37.61 -15.26
CA ARG A 9 -2.05 37.93 -14.72
C ARG A 9 -3.07 37.91 -15.85
N ILE A 10 -4.02 36.98 -15.79
CA ILE A 10 -5.26 37.06 -16.58
C ILE A 10 -6.30 37.75 -15.71
N GLN A 11 -6.85 38.86 -16.20
CA GLN A 11 -7.83 39.69 -15.49
C GLN A 11 -9.23 39.29 -15.95
N LEU A 12 -10.04 38.66 -15.09
CA LEU A 12 -11.46 38.42 -15.34
C LEU A 12 -12.30 39.44 -14.53
N SER A 13 -13.31 40.01 -15.18
CA SER A 13 -14.22 41.04 -14.66
C SER A 13 -15.17 40.50 -13.57
N PRO A 14 -15.64 41.35 -12.63
CA PRO A 14 -16.27 40.89 -11.40
C PRO A 14 -17.79 40.74 -11.54
N LEU A 15 -18.26 39.54 -11.87
CA LEU A 15 -19.65 39.14 -11.61
C LEU A 15 -19.63 37.66 -11.17
N SER A 16 -20.20 37.41 -9.98
CA SER A 16 -20.18 36.17 -9.19
C SER A 16 -18.87 35.88 -8.45
N GLY A 17 -18.92 36.03 -7.12
CA GLY A 17 -17.80 35.79 -6.21
C GLY A 17 -17.52 34.30 -6.05
N TYR A 18 -16.44 33.84 -6.67
CA TYR A 18 -15.74 32.61 -6.33
C TYR A 18 -14.24 32.86 -6.49
N LEU A 19 -13.50 32.78 -5.39
CA LEU A 19 -12.04 32.63 -5.45
C LEU A 19 -11.75 31.14 -5.70
N ILE A 20 -11.43 30.80 -6.94
CA ILE A 20 -10.83 29.51 -7.26
C ILE A 20 -9.32 29.70 -7.23
N THR A 21 -8.71 29.29 -6.12
CA THR A 21 -7.25 29.13 -6.03
C THR A 21 -6.93 27.72 -6.52
N LEU A 22 -6.42 27.60 -7.75
CA LEU A 22 -5.84 26.36 -8.26
C LEU A 22 -4.44 26.21 -7.68
N ALA A 23 -4.31 25.38 -6.64
CA ALA A 23 -3.04 24.82 -6.21
C ALA A 23 -2.85 23.47 -6.92
N LEU A 24 -1.85 23.38 -7.79
CA LEU A 24 -1.40 22.13 -8.39
C LEU A 24 -0.26 21.59 -7.52
N TYR A 25 -0.55 20.67 -6.59
CA TYR A 25 0.46 19.80 -5.96
C TYR A 25 -0.18 18.45 -5.61
N SER A 26 0.61 17.39 -5.79
CA SER A 26 0.30 15.94 -5.68
C SER A 26 -0.73 15.58 -4.61
N GLY A 27 -1.90 15.11 -5.06
CA GLY A 27 -3.04 14.75 -4.22
C GLY A 27 -4.32 15.22 -4.87
N TYR A 28 -5.03 14.31 -5.54
CA TYR A 28 -6.25 14.63 -6.27
C TYR A 28 -7.36 15.11 -5.31
N MET A 29 -7.61 16.42 -5.25
CA MET A 29 -8.81 16.98 -4.61
C MET A 29 -10.08 16.55 -5.36
N CYS A 30 -10.98 15.83 -4.68
CA CYS A 30 -12.30 15.48 -5.19
C CYS A 30 -13.35 16.48 -4.69
N LEU A 31 -13.77 17.41 -5.55
CA LEU A 31 -14.97 18.23 -5.33
C LEU A 31 -16.18 17.46 -5.87
N SER A 32 -16.92 16.78 -4.99
CA SER A 32 -18.22 16.20 -5.35
C SER A 32 -19.27 17.32 -5.49
N SER A 33 -19.92 17.42 -6.65
CA SER A 33 -21.04 18.34 -6.82
C SER A 33 -22.25 17.78 -6.07
N LEU A 34 -22.67 18.46 -5.00
CA LEU A 34 -23.89 18.13 -4.24
C LEU A 34 -25.13 18.30 -5.14
N ARG A 35 -25.71 17.19 -5.60
CA ARG A 35 -27.14 17.13 -5.92
C ARG A 35 -27.85 16.51 -4.72
N ARG A 36 -28.56 17.35 -3.96
CA ARG A 36 -29.50 16.89 -2.94
C ARG A 36 -30.66 16.20 -3.64
N ASP A 37 -30.86 14.91 -3.35
CA ASP A 37 -32.20 14.37 -3.18
C ASP A 37 -32.15 13.19 -2.18
N ARG A 38 -32.71 13.48 -0.99
CA ARG A 38 -33.26 12.63 0.07
C ARG A 38 -32.45 11.43 0.60
N GLU A 39 -32.03 11.62 1.87
CA GLU A 39 -31.80 10.62 2.93
C GLU A 39 -30.86 9.44 2.59
N PHE A 40 -29.56 9.59 2.89
CA PHE A 40 -28.74 8.61 3.64
C PHE A 40 -27.30 9.13 3.87
N LEU A 41 -26.84 9.03 5.13
CA LEU A 41 -25.46 9.05 5.68
C LEU A 41 -24.53 10.24 5.37
N GLN A 42 -24.28 11.04 6.42
CA GLN A 42 -23.13 11.94 6.53
C GLN A 42 -21.84 11.13 6.69
N GLY A 43 -20.92 11.30 5.75
CA GLY A 43 -19.50 10.98 5.92
C GLY A 43 -18.71 12.20 5.45
N GLU A 44 -18.06 12.89 6.38
CA GLU A 44 -17.16 14.02 6.09
C GLU A 44 -15.83 13.45 5.58
N GLN A 45 -15.40 13.89 4.39
CA GLN A 45 -14.23 13.37 3.68
C GLN A 45 -13.02 14.30 3.89
N PHE A 46 -12.33 14.17 5.01
CA PHE A 46 -11.14 14.95 5.33
C PHE A 46 -9.94 14.50 4.50
N ALA A 47 -9.48 15.35 3.59
CA ALA A 47 -8.26 15.11 2.81
C ALA A 47 -7.05 15.66 3.58
N GLY A 48 -6.02 14.85 3.78
CA GLY A 48 -4.68 15.27 4.18
C GLY A 48 -3.69 14.88 3.09
N VAL A 49 -2.61 15.63 2.90
CA VAL A 49 -1.51 15.25 1.97
C VAL A 49 -0.24 15.20 2.79
N MET A 50 0.44 14.05 2.81
CA MET A 50 1.77 13.97 3.40
C MET A 50 2.85 14.16 2.33
N GLN A 51 3.78 15.06 2.61
CA GLN A 51 5.10 15.06 1.98
C GLN A 51 6.00 14.11 2.77
N ASP A 52 6.01 12.83 2.39
CA ASP A 52 6.98 11.90 2.93
C ASP A 52 8.31 12.07 2.20
N ASN A 53 9.28 12.70 2.87
CA ASN A 53 10.61 12.97 2.30
C ASN A 53 11.57 11.77 2.45
N ASP A 54 11.13 10.65 3.02
CA ASP A 54 12.00 9.51 3.37
C ASP A 54 11.96 8.35 2.34
N TYR A 55 11.91 8.70 1.05
CA TYR A 55 11.99 7.76 -0.08
C TYR A 55 13.36 7.06 -0.24
N GLU A 56 14.36 7.35 0.59
CA GLU A 56 15.73 6.86 0.43
C GLU A 56 16.05 5.66 1.33
N ARG A 57 15.37 4.53 1.09
CA ARG A 57 15.84 3.24 1.61
C ARG A 57 16.57 2.47 0.52
N ASN A 58 17.90 2.49 0.60
CA ASN A 58 18.73 1.58 -0.17
C ASN A 58 18.44 0.15 0.29
N ILE A 59 17.73 -0.62 -0.55
CA ILE A 59 17.40 -2.02 -0.24
C ILE A 59 18.68 -2.82 -0.12
N VAL A 60 19.08 -3.06 1.13
CA VAL A 60 20.20 -3.94 1.44
C VAL A 60 19.68 -5.36 1.49
N MET A 61 19.74 -6.04 0.34
CA MET A 61 19.38 -7.45 0.25
C MET A 61 20.14 -8.28 1.32
N PRO A 62 19.44 -9.02 2.19
CA PRO A 62 20.08 -9.87 3.19
C PRO A 62 21.08 -10.82 2.54
N LYS A 63 22.20 -11.13 3.22
CA LYS A 63 23.28 -11.98 2.67
C LYS A 63 22.78 -13.33 2.15
N GLN A 64 21.75 -13.89 2.79
CA GLN A 64 21.12 -15.14 2.36
C GLN A 64 20.34 -14.98 1.05
N ILE A 65 19.57 -13.90 0.89
CA ILE A 65 18.88 -13.58 -0.36
C ILE A 65 19.90 -13.27 -1.46
N LYS A 66 21.01 -12.57 -1.16
CA LYS A 66 22.11 -12.39 -2.12
C LYS A 66 22.75 -13.71 -2.55
N ARG A 67 22.97 -14.64 -1.61
CA ARG A 67 23.50 -15.98 -1.90
C ARG A 67 22.51 -16.78 -2.75
N TYR A 68 21.22 -16.65 -2.45
CA TYR A 68 20.14 -17.29 -3.17
C TYR A 68 19.98 -16.74 -4.60
N ALA A 69 19.95 -15.41 -4.78
CA ALA A 69 19.95 -14.76 -6.09
C ALA A 69 21.09 -15.26 -6.98
N ARG A 70 22.29 -15.44 -6.41
CA ARG A 70 23.46 -15.99 -7.13
C ARG A 70 23.34 -17.47 -7.49
N SER A 71 22.44 -18.21 -6.84
CA SER A 71 22.20 -19.63 -7.07
C SER A 71 21.04 -19.91 -8.03
N LEU A 72 20.25 -18.89 -8.37
CA LEU A 72 19.15 -19.01 -9.32
C LEU A 72 19.69 -18.99 -10.75
N ASP A 73 19.52 -20.09 -11.47
CA ASP A 73 19.73 -20.17 -12.92
C ASP A 73 18.42 -19.76 -13.63
N HIS A 74 18.04 -18.50 -13.43
CA HIS A 74 16.85 -17.93 -14.01
C HIS A 74 17.21 -17.02 -15.20
N PRO A 75 16.33 -16.87 -16.21
CA PRO A 75 16.55 -15.92 -17.28
C PRO A 75 16.70 -14.53 -16.66
N ARG A 76 17.86 -13.90 -16.90
CA ARG A 76 18.10 -12.50 -16.51
C ARG A 76 17.10 -11.60 -17.24
N PHE A 77 16.60 -10.59 -16.54
CA PHE A 77 15.78 -9.59 -17.20
C PHE A 77 16.63 -8.83 -18.21
N HIS A 78 16.10 -8.67 -19.42
CA HIS A 78 16.76 -7.95 -20.51
C HIS A 78 16.20 -6.54 -20.66
N LYS A 79 14.95 -6.34 -20.23
CA LYS A 79 14.24 -5.06 -20.22
C LYS A 79 13.40 -4.94 -18.96
N VAL A 80 13.05 -3.71 -18.62
CA VAL A 80 12.20 -3.39 -17.45
C VAL A 80 10.86 -4.13 -17.48
N ASP A 81 10.29 -4.35 -18.67
CA ASP A 81 9.02 -5.05 -18.85
C ASP A 81 9.03 -6.48 -18.35
N ASP A 82 10.18 -7.15 -18.35
CA ASP A 82 10.25 -8.57 -17.99
C ASP A 82 9.78 -8.80 -16.55
N PHE A 83 10.08 -7.85 -15.64
CA PHE A 83 9.57 -7.87 -14.27
C PHE A 83 8.05 -7.71 -14.20
N TYR A 84 7.50 -6.70 -14.87
CA TYR A 84 6.07 -6.39 -14.80
C TYR A 84 5.21 -7.42 -15.55
N THR A 85 5.69 -7.94 -16.69
CA THR A 85 5.06 -9.07 -17.39
C THR A 85 5.10 -10.34 -16.56
N TRP A 86 6.17 -10.59 -15.81
CA TRP A 86 6.19 -11.69 -14.85
C TRP A 86 5.12 -11.50 -13.77
N MET A 87 4.99 -10.29 -13.21
CA MET A 87 3.96 -9.97 -12.22
C MET A 87 2.52 -10.20 -12.73
N GLU A 88 2.25 -9.95 -14.01
CA GLU A 88 0.94 -10.22 -14.61
C GLU A 88 0.58 -11.71 -14.66
N SER A 89 1.56 -12.61 -14.57
CA SER A 89 1.36 -14.05 -14.66
C SER A 89 0.89 -14.62 -13.31
N ALA A 90 -0.36 -15.07 -13.23
CA ALA A 90 -0.87 -15.74 -12.04
C ALA A 90 -0.33 -17.19 -11.94
N GLU A 91 0.13 -17.57 -10.75
CA GLU A 91 0.61 -18.93 -10.45
C GLU A 91 -0.50 -19.84 -9.90
N THR A 92 -1.50 -19.24 -9.28
CA THR A 92 -2.69 -19.93 -8.77
C THR A 92 -3.94 -19.17 -9.15
N SER A 93 -5.08 -19.86 -9.15
CA SER A 93 -6.38 -19.27 -9.44
C SER A 93 -7.16 -19.02 -8.16
N CYS A 94 -8.04 -18.01 -8.14
CA CYS A 94 -9.13 -17.91 -7.18
C CYS A 94 -10.46 -17.95 -7.93
N ARG A 95 -11.35 -18.89 -7.61
CA ARG A 95 -12.66 -19.01 -8.28
C ARG A 95 -13.67 -17.99 -7.76
N LYS A 96 -13.56 -17.60 -6.49
CA LYS A 96 -14.42 -16.62 -5.82
C LYS A 96 -13.63 -15.39 -5.41
N MET A 97 -13.10 -14.67 -6.40
CA MET A 97 -12.36 -13.44 -6.15
C MET A 97 -13.34 -12.26 -6.05
N VAL A 98 -13.25 -11.49 -4.97
CA VAL A 98 -14.14 -10.36 -4.69
C VAL A 98 -13.29 -9.14 -4.39
N ARG A 99 -13.68 -8.01 -4.98
CA ARG A 99 -13.13 -6.70 -4.68
C ARG A 99 -13.78 -6.15 -3.40
N ILE A 100 -12.97 -5.76 -2.41
CA ILE A 100 -13.42 -5.24 -1.12
C ILE A 100 -12.81 -3.86 -0.87
N GLY A 101 -13.61 -2.94 -0.36
CA GLY A 101 -13.22 -1.55 -0.14
C GLY A 101 -13.12 -0.75 -1.44
N GLY A 102 -12.51 0.41 -1.31
CA GLY A 102 -12.24 1.39 -2.34
C GLY A 102 -13.33 2.43 -2.54
N THR A 103 -12.89 3.58 -3.04
CA THR A 103 -13.76 4.69 -3.43
C THR A 103 -13.57 5.00 -4.91
N SER A 104 -14.67 5.37 -5.58
CA SER A 104 -14.61 5.80 -6.97
C SER A 104 -14.35 7.30 -7.05
N CYS A 105 -13.22 7.71 -7.63
CA CYS A 105 -12.93 9.10 -7.97
C CYS A 105 -12.76 9.22 -9.48
N GLN A 106 -13.58 10.05 -10.14
CA GLN A 106 -13.49 10.32 -11.59
C GLN A 106 -13.42 9.07 -12.49
N ARG A 107 -14.14 8.00 -12.13
CA ARG A 107 -14.15 6.67 -12.80
C ARG A 107 -12.90 5.81 -12.59
N THR A 108 -11.96 6.24 -11.76
CA THR A 108 -10.87 5.42 -11.23
C THR A 108 -11.30 4.89 -9.86
N PHE A 109 -11.05 3.61 -9.61
CA PHE A 109 -11.37 2.94 -8.35
C PHE A 109 -10.06 2.63 -7.66
N ASP A 110 -9.88 3.15 -6.46
CA ASP A 110 -8.62 3.11 -5.71
C ASP A 110 -8.89 2.66 -4.27
N TYR A 111 -7.85 2.25 -3.54
CA TYR A 111 -7.87 1.71 -2.17
C TYR A 111 -8.55 0.35 -1.97
N ASP A 112 -9.14 -0.24 -3.02
CA ASP A 112 -9.74 -1.57 -2.95
C ASP A 112 -8.69 -2.68 -2.98
N LYS A 113 -8.93 -3.74 -2.22
CA LYS A 113 -8.09 -4.95 -2.25
C LYS A 113 -8.92 -6.15 -2.72
N MET A 114 -8.27 -7.07 -3.42
CA MET A 114 -8.90 -8.32 -3.85
C MET A 114 -8.81 -9.37 -2.75
N VAL A 115 -9.91 -10.07 -2.50
CA VAL A 115 -10.01 -11.13 -1.49
C VAL A 115 -10.49 -12.42 -2.15
N CYS A 116 -9.86 -13.54 -1.82
CA CYS A 116 -10.29 -14.85 -2.30
C CYS A 116 -11.21 -15.54 -1.30
N PHE A 117 -12.37 -16.01 -1.76
CA PHE A 117 -13.34 -16.77 -0.96
C PHE A 117 -13.45 -18.23 -1.37
N ASP A 118 -12.39 -18.78 -1.98
CA ASP A 118 -12.32 -20.22 -2.23
C ASP A 118 -12.28 -20.99 -0.90
N PRO A 119 -12.97 -22.14 -0.76
CA PRO A 119 -13.18 -22.79 0.53
C PRO A 119 -11.92 -23.10 1.36
N ASP A 120 -10.79 -23.35 0.72
CA ASP A 120 -9.51 -23.70 1.34
C ASP A 120 -8.71 -22.50 1.85
N VAL A 121 -9.07 -21.27 1.45
CA VAL A 121 -8.46 -20.01 1.92
C VAL A 121 -9.51 -19.00 2.40
N ALA A 122 -10.77 -19.42 2.51
CA ALA A 122 -11.90 -18.54 2.79
C ALA A 122 -11.80 -17.94 4.20
N LEU A 123 -12.24 -16.68 4.28
CA LEU A 123 -12.41 -15.99 5.55
C LEU A 123 -13.75 -16.44 6.15
N ILE A 124 -13.72 -17.07 7.32
CA ILE A 124 -14.93 -17.55 8.00
C ILE A 124 -15.44 -16.43 8.92
N PRO A 125 -16.66 -15.90 8.72
CA PRO A 125 -17.20 -14.85 9.58
C PRO A 125 -17.12 -15.22 11.07
N LYS A 126 -16.72 -14.26 11.90
CA LYS A 126 -16.46 -14.42 13.34
C LYS A 126 -15.30 -15.35 13.72
N ASN A 127 -14.64 -15.96 12.74
CA ASN A 127 -13.43 -16.77 12.89
C ASN A 127 -12.41 -16.40 11.81
N CYS A 128 -12.25 -15.10 11.56
CA CYS A 128 -11.23 -14.56 10.68
C CYS A 128 -10.58 -13.36 11.34
N THR A 129 -9.28 -13.24 11.16
CA THR A 129 -8.47 -12.13 11.66
C THR A 129 -7.80 -11.48 10.48
N VAL A 130 -7.99 -10.18 10.35
CA VAL A 130 -7.43 -9.34 9.30
C VAL A 130 -6.41 -8.41 9.93
N TYR A 131 -5.20 -8.38 9.41
CA TYR A 131 -4.23 -7.32 9.68
C TYR A 131 -4.19 -6.37 8.50
N SER A 132 -4.26 -5.08 8.79
CA SER A 132 -4.30 -4.02 7.80
C SER A 132 -3.25 -2.98 8.15
N PHE A 133 -2.11 -3.05 7.46
CA PHE A 133 -1.02 -2.07 7.57
C PHE A 133 -1.15 -1.02 6.48
N GLY A 134 -1.01 0.25 6.85
CA GLY A 134 -1.22 1.40 5.95
C GLY A 134 -2.69 1.61 5.65
N ILE A 135 -3.37 2.31 6.54
CA ILE A 135 -4.78 2.65 6.36
C ILE A 135 -4.89 3.91 5.50
N GLY A 136 -4.00 4.88 5.72
CA GLY A 136 -4.01 6.15 5.03
C GLY A 136 -5.38 6.84 5.10
N HIS A 137 -5.86 7.29 3.95
CA HIS A 137 -7.08 8.08 3.85
C HIS A 137 -8.35 7.27 3.58
N ASP A 138 -8.24 5.94 3.43
CA ASP A 138 -9.38 5.08 3.12
C ASP A 138 -9.42 3.85 4.03
N GLN A 139 -10.45 3.78 4.87
CA GLN A 139 -10.72 2.65 5.76
C GLN A 139 -11.82 1.73 5.23
N THR A 140 -12.27 1.92 3.99
CA THR A 140 -13.47 1.23 3.48
C THR A 140 -13.26 -0.26 3.33
N PHE A 141 -12.03 -0.69 3.01
CA PHE A 141 -11.64 -2.10 3.06
C PHE A 141 -11.84 -2.67 4.47
N ASP A 142 -11.33 -1.98 5.48
CA ASP A 142 -11.39 -2.39 6.89
C ASP A 142 -12.84 -2.48 7.38
N ASP A 143 -13.63 -1.43 7.14
CA ASP A 143 -15.06 -1.35 7.45
C ASP A 143 -15.83 -2.54 6.85
N MET A 144 -15.56 -2.87 5.57
CA MET A 144 -16.21 -3.97 4.87
C MET A 144 -15.77 -5.34 5.40
N MET A 145 -14.50 -5.51 5.77
CA MET A 145 -14.00 -6.75 6.39
C MET A 145 -14.58 -6.97 7.79
N ASN A 146 -14.76 -5.91 8.57
CA ASN A 146 -15.50 -5.95 9.82
C ASN A 146 -16.99 -6.29 9.58
N HIS A 147 -17.64 -5.68 8.57
CA HIS A 147 -19.04 -5.94 8.25
C HIS A 147 -19.28 -7.39 7.82
N TYR A 148 -18.34 -7.96 7.06
CA TYR A 148 -18.33 -9.38 6.73
C TYR A 148 -18.22 -10.28 7.98
N GLY A 149 -17.61 -9.77 9.05
CA GLY A 149 -17.58 -10.39 10.37
C GLY A 149 -16.18 -10.75 10.88
N CYS A 150 -15.10 -10.28 10.25
CA CYS A 150 -13.74 -10.51 10.75
C CYS A 150 -13.39 -9.59 11.92
N ASP A 151 -12.45 -10.02 12.76
CA ASP A 151 -11.76 -9.11 13.67
C ASP A 151 -10.66 -8.41 12.87
N VAL A 152 -10.72 -7.08 12.78
CA VAL A 152 -9.82 -6.26 11.96
C VAL A 152 -8.88 -5.47 12.85
N TYR A 153 -7.58 -5.62 12.63
CA TYR A 153 -6.52 -4.96 13.37
C TYR A 153 -5.81 -4.03 12.40
N MET A 154 -5.99 -2.74 12.63
CA MET A 154 -5.56 -1.65 11.76
C MET A 154 -4.30 -1.01 12.36
N PHE A 155 -3.29 -0.81 11.52
CA PHE A 155 -1.97 -0.35 11.92
C PHE A 155 -1.52 0.79 11.01
N ASP A 156 -1.38 1.98 11.57
CA ASP A 156 -0.89 3.13 10.82
C ASP A 156 -0.17 4.13 11.76
N PRO A 157 1.16 4.33 11.61
CA PRO A 157 1.93 5.24 12.45
C PRO A 157 1.71 6.72 12.08
N THR A 158 0.98 7.00 10.99
CA THR A 158 0.81 8.34 10.42
C THR A 158 -0.60 8.90 10.65
N ILE A 159 -1.44 8.18 11.40
CA ILE A 159 -2.82 8.57 11.66
C ILE A 159 -3.03 8.78 13.16
N ASN A 160 -3.44 9.99 13.52
CA ASN A 160 -4.00 10.26 14.84
C ASN A 160 -5.50 9.96 14.83
N TYR A 161 -5.85 8.73 15.18
CA TYR A 161 -7.23 8.25 15.09
C TYR A 161 -8.19 8.95 16.05
N THR A 162 -7.69 9.47 17.18
CA THR A 162 -8.48 10.25 18.15
C THR A 162 -9.00 11.58 17.60
N ASP A 163 -8.29 12.17 16.62
CA ASP A 163 -8.63 13.47 16.06
C ASP A 163 -9.43 13.38 14.74
N LEU A 164 -9.43 12.20 14.09
CA LEU A 164 -10.06 12.02 12.78
C LEU A 164 -11.57 11.73 12.78
N ASN A 165 -12.27 11.74 13.94
CA ASN A 165 -13.71 11.40 14.02
C ASN A 165 -14.10 10.08 13.31
N ARG A 166 -13.15 9.18 13.08
CA ARG A 166 -13.40 7.89 12.45
C ARG A 166 -14.03 6.97 13.49
N ASN A 167 -15.29 6.62 13.30
CA ASN A 167 -15.95 5.71 14.23
C ASN A 167 -15.45 4.29 13.95
N LEU A 168 -14.67 3.72 14.88
CA LEU A 168 -14.33 2.30 14.83
C LEU A 168 -15.60 1.47 14.87
N GLN A 169 -15.65 0.45 14.01
CA GLN A 169 -16.69 -0.54 14.06
C GLN A 169 -16.45 -1.54 15.21
N PRO A 170 -17.46 -2.33 15.63
CA PRO A 170 -17.35 -3.17 16.82
C PRO A 170 -16.23 -4.22 16.81
N ARG A 171 -15.73 -4.64 15.64
CA ARG A 171 -14.65 -5.63 15.51
C ARG A 171 -13.34 -5.03 15.00
N GLU A 172 -13.26 -3.71 14.95
CA GLU A 172 -12.04 -3.00 14.58
C GLU A 172 -11.25 -2.58 15.81
N LYS A 173 -9.92 -2.64 15.67
CA LYS A 173 -8.97 -2.11 16.65
C LYS A 173 -7.86 -1.40 15.90
N PHE A 174 -7.67 -0.13 16.22
CA PHE A 174 -6.60 0.68 15.65
C PHE A 174 -5.39 0.73 16.58
N PHE A 175 -4.20 0.69 15.99
CA PHE A 175 -2.92 0.86 16.66
C PHE A 175 -2.06 1.85 15.86
N PRO A 176 -1.51 2.89 16.50
CA PRO A 176 -0.61 3.85 15.85
C PRO A 176 0.80 3.27 15.68
N LEU A 177 0.89 2.10 15.04
CA LEU A 177 2.12 1.33 14.87
C LEU A 177 2.37 1.10 13.38
N GLY A 178 3.60 1.30 12.94
CA GLY A 178 4.10 0.97 11.61
C GLY A 178 4.80 -0.38 11.59
N LEU A 179 4.69 -1.09 10.47
CA LEU A 179 5.42 -2.33 10.24
C LEU A 179 6.76 -2.03 9.56
N ASP A 180 7.84 -2.56 10.14
CA ASP A 180 9.19 -2.41 9.59
C ASP A 180 10.08 -3.64 9.91
N ALA A 181 11.30 -3.68 9.37
CA ALA A 181 12.29 -4.71 9.67
C ALA A 181 13.09 -4.42 10.96
N LYS A 182 12.87 -3.26 11.59
CA LYS A 182 13.54 -2.81 12.83
C LYS A 182 12.63 -1.91 13.66
N HIS A 183 12.98 -1.71 14.92
CA HIS A 183 12.25 -0.80 15.80
C HIS A 183 12.88 0.60 15.81
N TYR A 184 12.04 1.63 15.65
CA TYR A 184 12.41 3.04 15.79
C TYR A 184 11.16 3.92 15.93
N SER A 185 11.35 5.18 16.27
CA SER A 185 10.29 6.19 16.25
C SER A 185 10.75 7.39 15.42
N ILE A 186 9.83 7.98 14.66
CA ILE A 186 10.07 9.14 13.80
C ILE A 186 8.89 10.11 13.87
N ASN A 187 9.16 11.39 13.65
CA ASN A 187 8.12 12.42 13.59
C ASN A 187 7.59 12.51 12.16
N HIS A 188 6.28 12.32 12.00
CA HIS A 188 5.55 12.58 10.76
C HIS A 188 4.88 13.94 10.83
N ASN A 189 4.98 14.71 9.74
CA ASN A 189 4.22 15.94 9.57
C ASN A 189 2.95 15.60 8.78
N VAL A 190 1.80 15.58 9.46
CA VAL A 190 0.51 15.30 8.82
C VAL A 190 -0.17 16.62 8.52
N GLU A 191 -0.37 16.90 7.23
CA GLU A 191 -1.11 18.09 6.81
C GLU A 191 -2.58 17.73 6.61
N TYR A 192 -3.45 18.52 7.23
CA TYR A 192 -4.90 18.45 7.08
C TYR A 192 -5.34 19.55 6.10
N LEU A 193 -5.78 19.18 4.89
CA LEU A 193 -6.07 20.13 3.82
C LEU A 193 -7.29 21.00 4.14
N GLU A 194 -8.28 20.45 4.84
CA GLU A 194 -9.51 21.19 5.15
C GLU A 194 -9.31 22.30 6.17
N SER A 195 -8.50 22.04 7.21
CA SER A 195 -8.19 23.01 8.25
C SER A 195 -6.93 23.82 7.93
N ASN A 196 -6.16 23.43 6.91
CA ASN A 196 -4.86 24.00 6.57
C ASN A 196 -3.91 24.02 7.79
N THR A 197 -3.92 22.93 8.56
CA THR A 197 -3.09 22.74 9.76
C THR A 197 -2.13 21.58 9.55
N THR A 198 -0.95 21.68 10.15
CA THR A 198 0.02 20.57 10.21
C THR A 198 0.14 20.11 11.65
N GLU A 199 0.03 18.81 11.87
CA GLU A 199 0.30 18.16 13.15
C GLU A 199 1.57 17.34 13.06
N VAL A 200 2.32 17.28 14.17
CA VAL A 200 3.45 16.37 14.29
C VAL A 200 3.01 15.15 15.08
N ILE A 201 2.99 14.00 14.44
CA ILE A 201 2.68 12.70 15.06
C ILE A 201 3.99 11.94 15.24
N VAL A 202 4.21 11.36 16.42
CA VAL A 202 5.33 10.44 16.62
C VAL A 202 4.87 9.04 16.21
N GLY A 203 5.34 8.58 15.05
CA GLY A 203 5.09 7.24 14.55
C GLY A 203 6.07 6.24 15.13
N GLU A 204 5.57 5.15 15.71
CA GLU A 204 6.40 4.03 16.17
C GLU A 204 6.38 2.90 15.16
N TYR A 205 7.56 2.44 14.76
CA TYR A 205 7.74 1.33 13.82
C TYR A 205 8.30 0.12 14.55
N MET A 206 7.79 -1.06 14.21
CA MET A 206 8.14 -2.31 14.88
C MET A 206 8.19 -3.47 13.90
N THR A 207 8.96 -4.50 14.26
CA THR A 207 8.94 -5.77 13.55
C THR A 207 7.62 -6.51 13.76
N TYR A 208 7.23 -7.34 12.79
CA TYR A 208 5.95 -8.04 12.81
C TYR A 208 5.72 -8.86 14.10
N ASP A 209 6.74 -9.57 14.57
CA ASP A 209 6.72 -10.35 15.82
C ASP A 209 6.51 -9.47 17.05
N ARG A 210 7.10 -8.26 17.08
CA ARG A 210 6.89 -7.28 18.15
C ARG A 210 5.50 -6.68 18.13
N ILE A 211 4.94 -6.42 16.95
CA ILE A 211 3.55 -6.00 16.81
C ILE A 211 2.62 -7.08 17.33
N GLN A 212 2.84 -8.34 16.93
CA GLN A 212 2.08 -9.48 17.47
C GLN A 212 2.22 -9.58 18.99
N GLU A 213 3.41 -9.35 19.55
CA GLU A 213 3.62 -9.33 21.01
C GLU A 213 2.83 -8.21 21.69
N ALA A 214 2.91 -6.99 21.16
CA ALA A 214 2.27 -5.80 21.72
C ALA A 214 0.74 -5.93 21.80
N ILE A 215 0.13 -6.68 20.88
CA ILE A 215 -1.33 -6.89 20.84
C ILE A 215 -1.77 -8.28 21.33
N GLY A 216 -0.84 -9.10 21.85
CA GLY A 216 -1.14 -10.42 22.43
C GLY A 216 -1.53 -11.50 21.39
N HIS A 217 -0.94 -11.45 20.21
CA HIS A 217 -1.28 -12.26 19.03
C HIS A 217 -0.17 -13.22 18.54
N GLN A 218 0.81 -13.54 19.37
CA GLN A 218 1.98 -14.35 18.99
C GLN A 218 1.64 -15.73 18.40
N ASN A 219 0.46 -16.29 18.72
CA ASN A 219 -0.02 -17.59 18.22
C ASN A 219 -1.33 -17.48 17.42
N LYS A 220 -1.67 -16.28 16.93
CA LYS A 220 -2.94 -16.06 16.23
C LYS A 220 -2.77 -16.18 14.72
N THR A 221 -3.65 -16.98 14.10
CA THR A 221 -3.76 -17.08 12.63
C THR A 221 -4.25 -15.77 12.05
N VAL A 222 -3.50 -15.19 11.12
CA VAL A 222 -3.86 -13.96 10.40
C VAL A 222 -4.41 -14.36 9.03
N HIS A 223 -5.72 -14.52 8.92
CA HIS A 223 -6.33 -15.10 7.72
C HIS A 223 -6.14 -14.22 6.48
N TYR A 224 -6.02 -12.91 6.67
CA TYR A 224 -5.70 -11.96 5.62
C TYR A 224 -4.74 -10.90 6.15
N LEU A 225 -3.64 -10.67 5.45
CA LEU A 225 -2.67 -9.61 5.76
C LEU A 225 -2.61 -8.65 4.57
N LYS A 226 -3.10 -7.42 4.76
CA LYS A 226 -2.87 -6.28 3.87
C LYS A 226 -1.57 -5.58 4.29
N MET A 227 -0.66 -5.41 3.36
CA MET A 227 0.62 -4.73 3.52
C MET A 227 0.74 -3.62 2.48
N ASP A 228 0.61 -2.40 2.94
CA ASP A 228 0.69 -1.19 2.14
C ASP A 228 1.51 -0.19 2.98
N ILE A 229 2.84 -0.24 2.88
CA ILE A 229 3.74 0.37 3.87
C ILE A 229 4.85 1.19 3.21
N GLU A 230 4.53 1.76 2.05
CA GLU A 230 5.32 2.80 1.38
C GLU A 230 6.81 2.43 1.24
N ASN A 231 7.08 1.41 0.42
CA ASN A 231 8.41 0.88 0.08
C ASN A 231 9.11 0.07 1.19
N ALA A 232 8.60 0.06 2.43
CA ALA A 232 9.14 -0.79 3.49
C ALA A 232 8.88 -2.29 3.26
N GLU A 233 8.01 -2.67 2.30
CA GLU A 233 7.71 -4.07 1.96
C GLU A 233 8.98 -4.86 1.67
N TRP A 234 9.93 -4.24 0.97
CA TRP A 234 11.15 -4.91 0.52
C TRP A 234 12.17 -5.18 1.62
N GLU A 235 12.06 -4.53 2.77
CA GLU A 235 12.86 -4.85 3.97
C GLU A 235 12.10 -5.79 4.90
N VAL A 236 10.80 -5.57 5.06
CA VAL A 236 9.90 -6.32 5.93
C VAL A 236 9.74 -7.77 5.46
N LEU A 237 9.47 -7.99 4.17
CA LEU A 237 9.22 -9.32 3.62
C LEU A 237 10.41 -10.28 3.88
N PRO A 238 11.67 -9.93 3.52
CA PRO A 238 12.83 -10.74 3.89
C PRO A 238 12.95 -11.07 5.38
N TYR A 239 12.68 -10.09 6.24
CA TYR A 239 12.71 -10.28 7.69
C TYR A 239 11.67 -11.32 8.13
N MET A 240 10.43 -11.19 7.65
CA MET A 240 9.31 -12.06 7.99
C MET A 240 9.54 -13.50 7.53
N PHE A 241 10.07 -13.72 6.32
CA PHE A 241 10.40 -15.05 5.81
C PHE A 241 11.50 -15.72 6.64
N HIS A 242 12.57 -15.00 6.92
CA HIS A 242 13.71 -15.51 7.69
C HIS A 242 13.30 -15.96 9.11
N LYS A 243 12.30 -15.29 9.68
CA LYS A 243 11.76 -15.57 11.01
C LYS A 243 10.56 -16.52 11.00
N GLY A 244 10.08 -16.95 9.82
CA GLY A 244 8.92 -17.84 9.69
C GLY A 244 7.60 -17.21 10.16
N LEU A 245 7.48 -15.87 10.13
CA LEU A 245 6.37 -15.15 10.76
C LEU A 245 5.05 -15.18 9.97
N LEU A 246 5.11 -15.60 8.71
CA LEU A 246 3.93 -15.75 7.85
C LEU A 246 3.30 -17.14 7.92
N SER A 247 3.79 -18.02 8.81
CA SER A 247 3.30 -19.39 8.92
C SER A 247 1.80 -19.47 9.17
N GLY A 248 1.19 -18.47 9.83
CA GLY A 248 -0.25 -18.38 10.09
C GLY A 248 -1.07 -17.56 9.07
N THR A 249 -0.48 -17.08 7.97
CA THR A 249 -1.14 -16.17 7.01
C THR A 249 -1.72 -16.84 5.77
N LEU A 250 -3.04 -16.83 5.54
CA LEU A 250 -3.63 -17.55 4.38
C LEU A 250 -3.61 -16.73 3.08
N GLN A 251 -3.90 -15.43 3.21
CA GLN A 251 -3.91 -14.49 2.10
C GLN A 251 -3.02 -13.30 2.43
N LEU A 252 -2.18 -12.92 1.48
CA LEU A 252 -1.25 -11.82 1.60
C LEU A 252 -1.49 -10.86 0.44
N ALA A 253 -2.06 -9.70 0.74
CA ALA A 253 -2.22 -8.60 -0.20
C ALA A 253 -1.11 -7.59 0.04
N ILE A 254 -0.33 -7.29 -1.00
CA ILE A 254 0.79 -6.36 -0.93
C ILE A 254 0.58 -5.31 -2.01
N GLU A 255 0.68 -4.03 -1.63
CA GLU A 255 0.96 -2.98 -2.60
C GLU A 255 2.48 -2.89 -2.80
N ILE A 256 2.96 -3.29 -3.97
CA ILE A 256 4.39 -3.24 -4.27
C ILE A 256 4.78 -1.84 -4.75
N HIS A 257 5.79 -1.26 -4.11
CA HIS A 257 6.29 0.08 -4.42
C HIS A 257 7.67 -0.01 -5.10
N THR A 258 7.77 0.29 -6.39
CA THR A 258 9.04 0.23 -7.16
C THR A 258 9.53 1.60 -7.64
N MET A 259 8.99 2.69 -7.09
CA MET A 259 9.25 4.05 -7.58
C MET A 259 10.67 4.56 -7.39
N ASP A 260 11.46 3.92 -6.53
CA ASP A 260 12.87 4.26 -6.35
C ASP A 260 13.68 4.06 -7.65
N ILE A 261 13.23 3.19 -8.57
CA ILE A 261 13.85 3.01 -9.89
C ILE A 261 13.85 4.28 -10.74
N ILE A 262 12.94 5.23 -10.49
CA ILE A 262 12.84 6.50 -11.22
C ILE A 262 14.10 7.34 -11.02
N LYS A 263 14.74 7.22 -9.85
CA LYS A 263 15.92 7.98 -9.48
C LYS A 263 17.24 7.29 -9.87
N LEU A 264 17.19 6.04 -10.30
CA LEU A 264 18.38 5.24 -10.61
C LEU A 264 18.95 5.52 -12.00
N PRO A 265 20.28 5.37 -12.19
CA PRO A 265 20.87 5.25 -13.51
C PRO A 265 20.24 4.12 -14.33
N LYS A 266 20.08 4.31 -15.64
CA LYS A 266 19.42 3.35 -16.54
C LYS A 266 19.98 1.92 -16.43
N ASP A 267 21.29 1.80 -16.28
CA ASP A 267 22.02 0.55 -16.20
C ASP A 267 21.87 -0.18 -14.84
N GLU A 268 21.35 0.50 -13.82
CA GLU A 268 21.08 -0.09 -12.50
C GLU A 268 19.63 -0.58 -12.33
N VAL A 269 18.68 -0.03 -13.11
CA VAL A 269 17.24 -0.33 -12.98
C VAL A 269 16.94 -1.81 -13.09
N ILE A 270 17.50 -2.51 -14.08
CA ILE A 270 17.26 -3.95 -14.27
C ILE A 270 17.75 -4.74 -13.06
N GLY A 271 18.96 -4.46 -12.58
CA GLY A 271 19.51 -5.14 -11.40
C GLY A 271 18.67 -4.89 -10.14
N LYS A 272 18.06 -3.70 -10.03
CA LYS A 272 17.12 -3.38 -8.95
C LYS A 272 15.81 -4.17 -9.06
N LEU A 273 15.23 -4.28 -10.26
CA LEU A 273 14.03 -5.09 -10.50
C LEU A 273 14.30 -6.59 -10.28
N GLU A 274 15.47 -7.10 -10.66
CA GLU A 274 15.90 -8.47 -10.35
C GLU A 274 16.02 -8.72 -8.83
N ALA A 275 16.43 -7.69 -8.08
CA ALA A 275 16.46 -7.77 -6.62
C ALA A 275 15.04 -7.89 -6.05
N TYR A 276 14.09 -7.06 -6.49
CA TYR A 276 12.68 -7.19 -6.11
C TYR A 276 12.12 -8.57 -6.42
N TRP A 277 12.36 -9.02 -7.65
CA TRP A 277 11.91 -10.32 -8.10
C TRP A 277 12.44 -11.47 -7.24
N THR A 278 13.70 -11.41 -6.80
CA THR A 278 14.26 -12.44 -5.91
C THR A 278 13.49 -12.54 -4.58
N ILE A 279 13.04 -11.42 -4.02
CA ILE A 279 12.24 -11.40 -2.78
C ILE A 279 10.88 -12.05 -3.03
N LEU A 280 10.24 -11.73 -4.16
CA LEU A 280 8.92 -12.28 -4.52
C LEU A 280 8.98 -13.78 -4.84
N GLN A 281 10.06 -14.26 -5.47
CA GLN A 281 10.27 -15.70 -5.63
C GLN A 281 10.49 -16.42 -4.30
N GLU A 282 11.14 -15.78 -3.32
CA GLU A 282 11.26 -16.36 -1.99
C GLU A 282 9.87 -16.45 -1.32
N LEU A 283 9.00 -15.45 -1.52
CA LEU A 283 7.61 -15.52 -1.06
C LEU A 283 6.86 -16.73 -1.66
N GLU A 284 7.01 -17.01 -2.96
CA GLU A 284 6.44 -18.19 -3.62
C GLU A 284 6.95 -19.51 -3.00
N LYS A 285 8.21 -19.57 -2.61
CA LYS A 285 8.78 -20.73 -1.89
C LYS A 285 8.24 -20.93 -0.49
N GLN A 286 7.78 -19.87 0.15
CA GLN A 286 7.05 -19.94 1.43
C GLN A 286 5.59 -20.44 1.22
N GLY A 287 5.20 -20.79 -0.01
CA GLY A 287 3.90 -21.34 -0.37
C GLY A 287 2.86 -20.28 -0.76
N PHE A 288 3.26 -19.01 -0.87
CA PHE A 288 2.40 -17.91 -1.29
C PHE A 288 2.45 -17.75 -2.80
N HIS A 289 1.43 -18.24 -3.48
CA HIS A 289 1.36 -18.18 -4.95
C HIS A 289 0.51 -16.99 -5.39
N ARG A 290 1.03 -16.21 -6.34
CA ARG A 290 0.33 -15.04 -6.89
C ARG A 290 -0.95 -15.47 -7.59
N THR A 291 -2.07 -14.81 -7.29
CA THR A 291 -3.35 -15.04 -7.97
C THR A 291 -3.90 -13.81 -8.68
N HIS A 292 -3.46 -12.62 -8.29
CA HIS A 292 -3.93 -11.36 -8.86
C HIS A 292 -2.80 -10.33 -8.87
N TYR A 293 -2.80 -9.50 -9.91
CA TYR A 293 -1.93 -8.35 -10.08
C TYR A 293 -2.73 -7.25 -10.77
N ARG A 294 -2.66 -6.04 -10.24
CA ARG A 294 -3.24 -4.84 -10.85
C ARG A 294 -2.31 -3.65 -10.66
N PRO A 295 -1.76 -3.06 -11.74
CA PRO A 295 -1.00 -1.83 -11.65
C PRO A 295 -1.84 -0.72 -11.01
N ASN A 296 -1.24 0.02 -10.07
CA ASN A 296 -1.80 1.25 -9.54
C ASN A 296 -1.20 2.43 -10.32
N ILE A 297 -2.03 3.12 -11.09
CA ILE A 297 -1.57 4.16 -12.03
C ILE A 297 -1.59 5.50 -11.31
N VAL A 298 -0.44 5.86 -10.74
CA VAL A 298 -0.21 7.17 -10.12
C VAL A 298 0.70 7.98 -11.05
N ALA A 299 0.17 9.06 -11.62
CA ALA A 299 0.85 9.81 -12.68
C ALA A 299 2.24 10.33 -12.27
N ASP A 300 2.40 10.73 -11.00
CA ASP A 300 3.64 11.32 -10.47
C ASP A 300 4.73 10.28 -10.19
N THR A 301 4.38 8.99 -10.19
CA THR A 301 5.32 7.88 -9.89
C THR A 301 5.53 6.98 -11.10
N MET A 302 5.14 7.40 -12.31
CA MET A 302 5.37 6.59 -13.51
C MET A 302 6.86 6.55 -13.88
N TYR A 303 7.41 5.36 -14.11
CA TYR A 303 8.76 5.21 -14.66
C TYR A 303 8.75 5.45 -16.17
N HIS A 304 9.41 6.52 -16.62
CA HIS A 304 9.58 6.82 -18.04
C HIS A 304 10.73 6.00 -18.64
N VAL A 305 10.41 5.13 -19.60
CA VAL A 305 11.40 4.20 -20.17
C VAL A 305 12.40 4.96 -21.07
N PRO A 306 13.71 4.96 -20.76
CA PRO A 306 14.65 5.82 -21.47
C PRO A 306 14.84 5.42 -22.95
N GLY A 307 14.46 6.32 -23.85
CA GLY A 307 14.53 6.13 -25.30
C GLY A 307 13.23 5.60 -25.92
N GLU A 308 12.16 5.46 -25.12
CA GLU A 308 10.86 4.96 -25.57
C GLU A 308 9.75 5.96 -25.18
N ASN A 309 8.70 6.05 -26.00
CA ASN A 309 7.55 6.93 -25.71
C ASN A 309 6.48 6.19 -24.90
N ARG A 310 6.86 5.67 -23.73
CA ARG A 310 5.96 4.97 -22.80
C ARG A 310 6.44 5.08 -21.36
N SER A 311 5.51 4.84 -20.45
CA SER A 311 5.79 4.80 -19.02
C SER A 311 5.19 3.55 -18.38
N ILE A 312 5.77 3.12 -17.27
CA ILE A 312 5.34 1.94 -16.52
C ILE A 312 4.90 2.38 -15.12
N PRO A 313 3.72 1.92 -14.62
CA PRO A 313 3.34 2.15 -13.23
C PRO A 313 4.34 1.49 -12.28
N THR A 314 4.79 2.23 -11.28
CA THR A 314 5.73 1.69 -10.28
C THR A 314 5.03 1.16 -9.04
N CYS A 315 3.73 1.35 -8.90
CA CYS A 315 2.93 0.81 -7.80
C CYS A 315 1.99 -0.27 -8.36
N ALA A 316 1.72 -1.32 -7.59
CA ALA A 316 0.74 -2.33 -7.98
C ALA A 316 0.20 -3.14 -6.81
N GLU A 317 -1.07 -3.50 -6.92
CA GLU A 317 -1.77 -4.37 -6.00
C GLU A 317 -1.54 -5.83 -6.37
N VAL A 318 -1.11 -6.64 -5.41
CA VAL A 318 -0.81 -8.05 -5.63
C VAL A 318 -1.46 -8.89 -4.55
N LEU A 319 -2.21 -9.92 -4.95
CA LEU A 319 -2.75 -10.91 -4.03
C LEU A 319 -2.00 -12.22 -4.19
N TYR A 320 -1.48 -12.73 -3.07
CA TYR A 320 -0.91 -14.06 -2.93
C TYR A 320 -1.81 -14.93 -2.05
N LEU A 321 -1.95 -16.19 -2.43
CA LEU A 321 -2.68 -17.21 -1.67
C LEU A 321 -1.74 -18.30 -1.23
N ARG A 322 -1.91 -18.75 0.01
CA ARG A 322 -1.26 -19.96 0.51
C ARG A 322 -2.29 -21.04 0.72
N ARG A 323 -2.27 -22.02 -0.17
CA ARG A 323 -3.20 -23.16 -0.18
C ARG A 323 -2.53 -24.37 0.45
N GLY A 324 -3.29 -25.13 1.24
CA GLY A 324 -2.78 -26.32 1.94
C GLY A 324 -2.69 -26.13 3.46
N PRO A 325 -2.23 -27.15 4.20
CA PRO A 325 -2.15 -27.08 5.65
C PRO A 325 -1.17 -25.98 6.09
N VAL A 326 -1.63 -25.15 7.03
CA VAL A 326 -0.82 -24.19 7.76
C VAL A 326 0.17 -24.99 8.62
N LEU A 327 1.48 -24.83 8.39
CA LEU A 327 2.56 -25.55 9.08
C LEU A 327 2.72 -25.13 10.54
#